data_AF-Q7WXZ8-F1
#
_entry.id   AF-Q7WXZ8-F1
#
_cell.length_a   1.000
_cell.length_b   1.000
_cell.length_c   1.000
_cell.angle_alpha   90.00
_cell.angle_beta   90.00
_cell.angle_gamma   90.00
#
_symmetry.space_group_name_H-M   'P 1'
#
loop_
_entity.id
_entity.type
_entity.pdbx_description
1 polymer ?
#
loop_
_entity_poly.entity_id
_entity_poly.type
_entity_poly.pdbx_seq_one_letter_code
_entity_poly.pdbx_strand_id
1 'polypeptide(L)'
;MALSLIRSLTASASRNISALKRDAKRLQKNSFLVFGTEYPLKVCQNAVAVSRGFRSLADVDKLEQHIGMNRSAPFWVIRGRNDTHQGVLEALYCLDLEYTENGPVVFTGNPKHSILPALVLFLEQMSFKKLPGLILIETKETSIQTTHIFDAIEKLEVEETLNKFRFLDLRDRNLPVSLSTEARCWIESIVSLLPNDIQEEIRNKGWSTHLEISAYEHAKSRNQVFGSSNFPCVPFLSIKSAIYQLISGAYPPLWMQPSSSGEISKVDIRRPPLEKSSEETLLYLIKKLENRQFHTGISCEHESRWRPYVVLFSRNDPASEVLAGVIHSYFSWKQDRDHRSPTLYVSDGAVPYAPKLLGLGGHTVIANGITEIPDGDGLGEFYGYKNSLKVSSLSNGIQFMGKHVSLK
;
A
#
# COMPACT_ATOMS: atom_id res chain seq x y z
N MET A 1 -18.12 13.69 -12.63
CA MET A 1 -19.59 13.63 -12.43
C MET A 1 -20.10 12.29 -11.90
N ALA A 2 -19.64 11.12 -12.38
CA ALA A 2 -20.14 9.82 -11.86
C ALA A 2 -19.86 9.60 -10.36
N LEU A 3 -18.69 10.02 -9.85
CA LEU A 3 -18.33 9.87 -8.43
C LEU A 3 -19.15 10.74 -7.46
N SER A 4 -19.60 11.94 -7.89
CA SER A 4 -20.50 12.77 -7.07
C SER A 4 -21.90 12.17 -7.01
N LEU A 5 -22.34 11.53 -8.10
CA LEU A 5 -23.62 10.83 -8.18
C LEU A 5 -23.62 9.60 -7.27
N ILE A 6 -22.58 8.76 -7.32
CA ILE A 6 -22.42 7.61 -6.41
C ILE A 6 -22.40 8.07 -4.96
N ARG A 7 -21.60 9.10 -4.60
CA ARG A 7 -21.57 9.65 -3.22
C ARG A 7 -22.94 10.19 -2.78
N SER A 8 -23.66 10.87 -3.68
CA SER A 8 -25.00 11.38 -3.40
C SER A 8 -26.02 10.25 -3.20
N LEU A 9 -25.92 9.17 -3.98
CA LEU A 9 -26.74 7.96 -3.87
C LEU A 9 -26.43 7.20 -2.58
N THR A 10 -25.16 7.00 -2.24
CA THR A 10 -24.75 6.37 -0.98
C THR A 10 -25.20 7.20 0.22
N ALA A 11 -25.06 8.53 0.15
CA ALA A 11 -25.55 9.44 1.21
C ALA A 11 -27.07 9.42 1.33
N SER A 12 -27.80 9.34 0.20
CA SER A 12 -29.26 9.23 0.17
C SER A 12 -29.73 7.90 0.76
N ALA A 13 -29.14 6.78 0.32
CA ALA A 13 -29.40 5.46 0.88
C ALA A 13 -29.12 5.41 2.39
N SER A 14 -28.01 6.03 2.81
CA SER A 14 -27.62 6.15 4.22
C SER A 14 -28.64 6.91 5.07
N ARG A 15 -29.12 8.06 4.57
CA ARG A 15 -30.18 8.83 5.24
C ARG A 15 -31.49 8.04 5.32
N ASN A 16 -31.83 7.29 4.27
CA ASN A 16 -33.05 6.49 4.22
C ASN A 16 -33.05 5.35 5.25
N ILE A 17 -31.94 4.62 5.38
CA ILE A 17 -31.79 3.57 6.41
C ILE A 17 -31.86 4.16 7.82
N SER A 18 -31.20 5.30 8.03
CA SER A 18 -31.23 6.00 9.32
C SER A 18 -32.62 6.56 9.66
N ALA A 19 -33.39 6.99 8.65
CA ALA A 19 -34.79 7.40 8.82
C ALA A 19 -35.67 6.20 9.19
N LEU A 20 -35.51 5.07 8.49
CA LEU A 20 -36.22 3.82 8.77
C LEU A 20 -36.05 3.38 10.23
N LYS A 21 -34.81 3.37 10.75
CA LYS A 21 -34.54 3.00 12.15
C LYS A 21 -35.16 3.98 13.16
N ARG A 22 -35.20 5.27 12.84
CA ARG A 22 -35.85 6.29 13.68
C ARG A 22 -37.37 6.12 13.68
N ASP A 23 -37.96 5.88 12.51
CA ASP A 23 -39.39 5.64 12.36
C ASP A 23 -39.80 4.35 13.09
N ALA A 24 -39.01 3.28 13.00
CA ALA A 24 -39.24 2.05 13.75
C ALA A 24 -39.20 2.25 15.27
N LYS A 25 -38.27 3.08 15.79
CA LYS A 25 -38.25 3.44 17.22
C LYS A 25 -39.46 4.28 17.62
N ARG A 26 -39.90 5.21 16.77
CA ARG A 26 -41.12 6.00 17.01
C ARG A 26 -42.36 5.11 17.02
N LEU A 27 -42.44 4.17 16.08
CA LEU A 27 -43.52 3.19 16.01
C LEU A 27 -43.54 2.29 17.23
N GLN A 28 -42.37 1.83 17.71
CA GLN A 28 -42.29 1.02 18.92
C GLN A 28 -42.78 1.79 20.17
N LYS A 29 -42.37 3.05 20.34
CA LYS A 29 -42.85 3.92 21.43
C LYS A 29 -44.35 4.16 21.42
N ASN A 30 -44.94 4.24 20.23
CA ASN A 30 -46.38 4.49 20.06
C ASN A 30 -47.16 3.22 19.69
N SER A 31 -46.55 2.03 19.84
CA SER A 31 -47.12 0.78 19.33
C SER A 31 -48.47 0.46 19.97
N PHE A 32 -48.61 0.72 21.27
CA PHE A 32 -49.88 0.59 21.98
C PHE A 32 -50.97 1.51 21.40
N LEU A 33 -50.64 2.76 21.05
CA LEU A 33 -51.60 3.71 20.49
C LEU A 33 -52.03 3.33 19.06
N VAL A 34 -51.13 2.73 18.27
CA VAL A 34 -51.38 2.41 16.86
C VAL A 34 -52.03 1.03 16.70
N PHE A 35 -51.63 0.06 17.51
CA PHE A 35 -52.02 -1.34 17.35
C PHE A 35 -52.78 -1.93 18.55
N GLY A 36 -53.04 -1.12 19.59
CA GLY A 36 -53.69 -1.58 20.83
C GLY A 36 -52.84 -2.51 21.69
N THR A 37 -51.59 -2.77 21.30
CA THR A 37 -50.67 -3.70 21.96
C THR A 37 -49.22 -3.22 21.81
N GLU A 38 -48.39 -3.48 22.81
CA GLU A 38 -46.97 -3.14 22.75
C GLU A 38 -46.21 -4.17 21.90
N TYR A 39 -45.50 -3.69 20.89
CA TYR A 39 -44.70 -4.55 20.01
C TYR A 39 -43.19 -4.39 20.28
N PRO A 40 -42.41 -5.49 20.24
CA PRO A 40 -40.96 -5.43 20.33
C PRO A 40 -40.34 -4.64 19.17
N LEU A 41 -39.21 -3.97 19.43
CA LEU A 41 -38.51 -3.15 18.43
C LEU A 41 -38.22 -3.91 17.12
N LYS A 42 -37.84 -5.19 17.19
CA LYS A 42 -37.58 -6.01 15.99
C LYS A 42 -38.82 -6.15 15.10
N VAL A 43 -40.01 -6.28 15.69
CA VAL A 43 -41.27 -6.39 14.94
C VAL A 43 -41.58 -5.05 14.26
N CYS A 44 -41.43 -3.94 14.97
CA CYS A 44 -41.59 -2.60 14.40
C CYS A 44 -40.57 -2.30 13.30
N GLN A 45 -39.31 -2.73 13.47
CA GLN A 45 -38.26 -2.59 12.45
C GLN A 45 -38.60 -3.37 11.18
N ASN A 46 -39.08 -4.61 11.31
CA ASN A 46 -39.51 -5.41 10.17
C ASN A 46 -40.75 -4.81 9.48
N ALA A 47 -41.72 -4.32 10.26
CA ALA A 47 -42.91 -3.67 9.70
C ALA A 47 -42.57 -2.41 8.89
N VAL A 48 -41.69 -1.54 9.42
CA VAL A 48 -41.24 -0.34 8.71
C VAL A 48 -40.34 -0.68 7.51
N ALA A 49 -39.55 -1.76 7.58
CA ALA A 49 -38.77 -2.24 6.44
C ALA A 49 -39.68 -2.67 5.28
N VAL A 50 -40.69 -3.50 5.58
CA VAL A 50 -41.68 -3.94 4.59
C VAL A 50 -42.47 -2.76 4.03
N SER A 51 -42.90 -1.81 4.88
CA SER A 51 -43.64 -0.63 4.43
C SER A 51 -42.84 0.29 3.51
N ARG A 52 -41.50 0.21 3.54
CA ARG A 52 -40.58 0.98 2.70
C ARG A 52 -40.17 0.20 1.43
N GLY A 53 -40.73 -0.98 1.19
CA GLY A 53 -40.52 -1.76 -0.03
C GLY A 53 -39.39 -2.80 0.05
N PHE A 54 -38.80 -3.03 1.23
CA PHE A 54 -37.85 -4.12 1.43
C PHE A 54 -38.60 -5.44 1.71
N ARG A 55 -38.05 -6.60 1.32
CA ARG A 55 -38.73 -7.88 1.56
C ARG A 55 -38.65 -8.28 3.04
N SER A 56 -37.61 -7.85 3.74
CA SER A 56 -37.41 -8.13 5.15
C SER A 56 -36.46 -7.12 5.82
N LEU A 57 -36.44 -7.12 7.16
CA LEU A 57 -35.39 -6.44 7.93
C LEU A 57 -33.98 -6.92 7.57
N ALA A 58 -33.82 -8.20 7.22
CA ALA A 58 -32.52 -8.76 6.84
C ALA A 58 -31.97 -8.12 5.56
N ASP A 59 -32.82 -7.70 4.63
CA ASP A 59 -32.39 -6.99 3.42
C ASP A 59 -31.90 -5.58 3.76
N VAL A 60 -32.55 -4.91 4.71
CA VAL A 60 -32.12 -3.61 5.22
C VAL A 60 -30.78 -3.75 5.95
N ASP A 61 -30.62 -4.79 6.76
CA ASP A 61 -29.36 -5.07 7.46
C ASP A 61 -28.24 -5.39 6.45
N LYS A 62 -28.49 -6.20 5.42
CA LYS A 62 -27.53 -6.45 4.33
C LYS A 62 -27.14 -5.18 3.58
N LEU A 63 -28.11 -4.30 3.31
CA LEU A 63 -27.89 -3.02 2.64
C LEU A 63 -27.07 -2.07 3.54
N GLU A 64 -27.40 -2.00 4.83
CA GLU A 64 -26.68 -1.20 5.82
C GLU A 64 -25.24 -1.67 5.98
N GLN A 65 -25.04 -2.99 5.99
CA GLN A 65 -23.75 -3.62 6.00
C GLN A 65 -22.96 -3.31 4.73
N HIS A 66 -23.60 -3.35 3.56
CA HIS A 66 -22.98 -2.99 2.27
C HIS A 66 -22.56 -1.52 2.19
N ILE A 67 -23.37 -0.62 2.77
CA ILE A 67 -23.09 0.81 2.81
C ILE A 67 -22.06 1.15 3.92
N GLY A 68 -21.70 0.18 4.77
CA GLY A 68 -20.74 0.36 5.85
C GLY A 68 -21.24 1.29 6.98
N MET A 69 -22.56 1.40 7.14
CA MET A 69 -23.15 2.32 8.14
C MET A 69 -23.02 1.83 9.58
N ASN A 70 -22.77 0.54 9.78
CA ASN A 70 -22.49 0.03 11.10
C ASN A 70 -21.09 0.48 11.53
N ARG A 71 -21.02 1.62 12.22
CA ARG A 71 -19.76 2.16 12.80
C ARG A 71 -19.04 1.13 13.67
N SER A 72 -19.73 0.16 14.27
CA SER A 72 -19.11 -0.87 15.10
C SER A 72 -18.57 -2.06 14.30
N ALA A 73 -19.06 -2.30 13.07
CA ALA A 73 -18.65 -3.40 12.20
C ALA A 73 -18.79 -3.02 10.71
N PRO A 74 -17.87 -2.18 10.20
CA PRO A 74 -17.89 -1.76 8.78
C PRO A 74 -17.75 -2.96 7.83
N PHE A 75 -18.01 -2.74 6.53
CA PHE A 75 -18.15 -3.84 5.56
C PHE A 75 -16.89 -4.70 5.37
N TRP A 76 -15.71 -4.18 5.73
CA TRP A 76 -14.41 -4.85 5.63
C TRP A 76 -14.06 -5.68 6.88
N VAL A 77 -14.95 -5.74 7.87
CA VAL A 77 -14.81 -6.66 9.01
C VAL A 77 -15.19 -8.05 8.54
N ILE A 78 -14.30 -9.03 8.77
CA ILE A 78 -14.55 -10.44 8.52
C ILE A 78 -15.70 -10.91 9.41
N ARG A 79 -16.76 -11.45 8.81
CA ARG A 79 -17.96 -11.93 9.53
C ARG A 79 -18.12 -13.44 9.54
N GLY A 80 -17.45 -14.10 8.61
CA GLY A 80 -17.41 -15.54 8.47
C GLY A 80 -16.08 -15.92 7.85
N ARG A 81 -15.60 -17.11 8.19
CA ARG A 81 -14.38 -17.72 7.66
C ARG A 81 -14.80 -19.04 7.04
N ASN A 82 -14.30 -19.33 5.85
CA ASN A 82 -14.39 -20.69 5.32
C ASN A 82 -13.34 -21.59 6.00
N ASP A 83 -13.41 -22.90 5.75
CA ASP A 83 -12.52 -23.88 6.37
C ASP A 83 -11.04 -23.59 6.04
N THR A 84 -10.76 -23.15 4.81
CA THR A 84 -9.41 -22.75 4.37
C THR A 84 -8.87 -21.59 5.20
N HIS A 85 -9.66 -20.52 5.35
CA HIS A 85 -9.29 -19.35 6.12
C HIS A 85 -9.07 -19.73 7.59
N GLN A 86 -10.01 -20.49 8.17
CA GLN A 86 -9.91 -20.93 9.56
C GLN A 86 -8.67 -21.81 9.79
N GLY A 87 -8.38 -22.75 8.90
CA GLY A 87 -7.21 -23.62 9.00
C GLY A 87 -5.89 -22.86 8.89
N VAL A 88 -5.80 -21.88 7.98
CA VAL A 88 -4.63 -21.01 7.87
C VAL A 88 -4.46 -20.13 9.10
N LEU A 89 -5.56 -19.58 9.62
CA LEU A 89 -5.53 -18.74 10.82
C LEU A 89 -5.10 -19.53 12.06
N GLU A 90 -5.60 -20.75 12.23
CA GLU A 90 -5.17 -21.67 13.29
C GLU A 90 -3.69 -22.00 13.18
N ALA A 91 -3.19 -22.22 11.95
CA ALA A 91 -1.77 -22.45 11.73
C ALA A 91 -0.91 -21.23 12.08
N LEU A 92 -1.33 -20.03 11.72
CA LEU A 92 -0.65 -18.78 12.11
C LEU A 92 -0.62 -18.60 13.63
N TYR A 93 -1.74 -18.86 14.32
CA TYR A 93 -1.80 -18.81 15.78
C TYR A 93 -0.93 -19.89 16.44
N CYS A 94 -0.91 -21.11 15.91
CA CYS A 94 -0.04 -22.16 16.42
C CYS A 94 1.45 -21.82 16.27
N LEU A 95 1.80 -20.97 15.31
CA LEU A 95 3.15 -20.48 15.10
C LEU A 95 3.44 -19.15 15.82
N ASP A 96 2.49 -18.65 16.61
CA ASP A 96 2.56 -17.34 17.29
C ASP A 96 2.92 -16.20 16.31
N LEU A 97 2.40 -16.30 15.07
CA LEU A 97 2.66 -15.32 14.02
C LEU A 97 1.60 -14.22 14.04
N GLU A 98 2.05 -13.01 14.35
CA GLU A 98 1.24 -11.79 14.29
C GLU A 98 2.03 -10.63 13.68
N TYR A 99 1.33 -9.53 13.37
CA TYR A 99 2.02 -8.29 12.99
C TYR A 99 2.80 -7.74 14.18
N THR A 100 4.12 -7.69 14.06
CA THR A 100 5.00 -7.17 15.12
C THR A 100 5.43 -5.73 14.86
N GLU A 101 5.86 -5.04 15.91
CA GLU A 101 6.56 -3.75 15.80
C GLU A 101 8.04 -3.94 15.43
N ASN A 102 8.61 -5.11 15.74
CA ASN A 102 10.03 -5.40 15.64
C ASN A 102 10.50 -5.45 14.18
N GLY A 103 9.69 -6.04 13.30
CA GLY A 103 10.02 -6.10 11.87
C GLY A 103 8.95 -6.77 11.03
N PRO A 104 9.21 -6.91 9.72
CA PRO A 104 8.25 -7.43 8.77
C PRO A 104 8.15 -8.95 8.87
N VAL A 105 6.93 -9.49 8.69
CA VAL A 105 6.72 -10.93 8.55
C VAL A 105 6.89 -11.28 7.07
N VAL A 106 7.84 -12.16 6.77
CA VAL A 106 8.27 -12.46 5.40
C VAL A 106 7.96 -13.91 5.09
N PHE A 107 6.96 -14.13 4.25
CA PHE A 107 6.59 -15.45 3.76
C PHE A 107 7.47 -15.82 2.56
N THR A 108 8.44 -16.69 2.82
CA THR A 108 9.43 -17.20 1.86
C THR A 108 8.92 -18.46 1.15
N GLY A 109 9.46 -18.76 -0.03
CA GLY A 109 9.12 -19.95 -0.82
C GLY A 109 8.30 -19.65 -2.07
N ASN A 110 7.51 -20.61 -2.55
CA ASN A 110 6.73 -20.43 -3.77
C ASN A 110 5.64 -19.35 -3.57
N PRO A 111 5.52 -18.33 -4.45
CA PRO A 111 4.45 -17.33 -4.39
C PRO A 111 3.06 -17.92 -4.17
N LYS A 112 2.74 -19.04 -4.83
CA LYS A 112 1.44 -19.72 -4.71
C LYS A 112 1.11 -20.20 -3.28
N HIS A 113 2.13 -20.50 -2.48
CA HIS A 113 1.97 -20.96 -1.10
C HIS A 113 2.16 -19.83 -0.08
N SER A 114 3.00 -18.84 -0.40
CA SER A 114 3.28 -17.69 0.48
C SER A 114 2.15 -16.66 0.57
N ILE A 115 1.40 -16.47 -0.53
CA ILE A 115 0.39 -15.40 -0.60
C ILE A 115 -0.82 -15.69 0.28
N LEU A 116 -1.28 -16.94 0.34
CA LEU A 116 -2.46 -17.31 1.12
C LEU A 116 -2.32 -16.97 2.62
N PRO A 117 -1.28 -17.42 3.35
CA PRO A 117 -1.11 -17.07 4.76
C PRO A 117 -0.80 -15.59 4.98
N ALA A 118 -0.06 -14.95 4.07
CA ALA A 118 0.18 -13.51 4.12
C ALA A 118 -1.11 -12.69 4.02
N LEU A 119 -2.01 -13.11 3.13
CA LEU A 119 -3.30 -12.48 2.91
C LEU A 119 -4.24 -12.68 4.11
N VAL A 120 -4.31 -13.89 4.67
CA VAL A 120 -5.10 -14.16 5.89
C VAL A 120 -4.63 -13.26 7.04
N LEU A 121 -3.32 -13.19 7.30
CA LEU A 121 -2.76 -12.34 8.34
C LEU A 121 -3.11 -10.85 8.12
N PHE A 122 -3.02 -10.37 6.88
CA PHE A 122 -3.41 -9.01 6.51
C PHE A 122 -4.90 -8.72 6.69
N LEU A 123 -5.77 -9.61 6.24
CA LEU A 123 -7.23 -9.44 6.33
C LEU A 123 -7.70 -9.45 7.79
N GLU A 124 -7.15 -10.32 8.63
CA GLU A 124 -7.46 -10.35 10.07
C GLU A 124 -7.03 -9.05 10.77
N GLN A 125 -5.81 -8.57 10.49
CA GLN A 125 -5.33 -7.32 11.09
C GLN A 125 -6.12 -6.09 10.63
N MET A 126 -6.51 -6.05 9.36
CA MET A 126 -7.39 -5.01 8.82
C MET A 126 -8.78 -5.05 9.48
N SER A 127 -9.36 -6.25 9.60
CA SER A 127 -10.65 -6.48 10.23
C SER A 127 -10.63 -6.02 11.69
N PHE A 128 -9.59 -6.39 12.44
CA PHE A 128 -9.37 -5.98 13.82
C PHE A 128 -9.28 -4.46 13.98
N LYS A 129 -8.48 -3.79 13.14
CA LYS A 129 -8.31 -2.33 13.18
C LYS A 129 -9.48 -1.55 12.57
N LYS A 130 -10.40 -2.24 11.87
CA LYS A 130 -11.54 -1.63 11.17
C LYS A 130 -11.12 -0.50 10.23
N LEU A 131 -10.07 -0.72 9.42
CA LEU A 131 -9.59 0.26 8.45
C LEU A 131 -9.94 -0.13 7.00
N PRO A 132 -10.34 0.83 6.13
CA PRO A 132 -10.71 0.54 4.74
C PRO A 132 -9.49 0.29 3.85
N GLY A 133 -9.46 -0.79 3.05
CA GLY A 133 -8.31 -1.12 2.19
C GLY A 133 -8.12 -0.25 0.94
N LEU A 134 -6.86 -0.06 0.54
CA LEU A 134 -6.39 0.42 -0.76
C LEU A 134 -5.54 -0.66 -1.43
N ILE A 135 -5.74 -0.89 -2.72
CA ILE A 135 -4.91 -1.78 -3.54
C ILE A 135 -4.21 -0.94 -4.59
N LEU A 136 -2.88 -0.98 -4.55
CA LEU A 136 -1.99 -0.36 -5.52
C LEU A 136 -1.50 -1.45 -6.47
N ILE A 137 -1.79 -1.31 -7.76
CA ILE A 137 -1.44 -2.30 -8.78
C ILE A 137 -0.33 -1.73 -9.67
N GLU A 138 0.79 -2.43 -9.72
CA GLU A 138 1.97 -2.11 -10.53
C GLU A 138 2.67 -3.41 -10.99
N THR A 139 1.88 -4.34 -11.54
CA THR A 139 2.35 -5.67 -11.98
C THR A 139 2.43 -5.76 -13.51
N LYS A 140 2.94 -6.87 -14.06
CA LYS A 140 2.84 -7.14 -15.51
C LYS A 140 1.47 -7.67 -15.93
N GLU A 141 0.71 -8.21 -14.99
CA GLU A 141 -0.59 -8.86 -15.21
C GLU A 141 -1.68 -7.87 -15.64
N THR A 142 -2.35 -8.11 -16.77
CA THR A 142 -3.29 -7.13 -17.36
C THR A 142 -4.48 -6.76 -16.47
N SER A 143 -4.82 -7.60 -15.50
CA SER A 143 -5.95 -7.39 -14.59
C SER A 143 -5.62 -7.94 -13.20
N ILE A 144 -6.34 -7.51 -12.16
CA ILE A 144 -6.14 -8.09 -10.83
C ILE A 144 -6.58 -9.57 -10.80
N GLN A 145 -7.56 -9.93 -11.62
CA GLN A 145 -8.11 -11.28 -11.70
C GLN A 145 -7.08 -12.32 -12.15
N THR A 146 -6.00 -11.91 -12.83
CA THR A 146 -4.92 -12.81 -13.25
C THR A 146 -3.76 -12.85 -12.27
N THR A 147 -3.86 -12.15 -11.13
CA THR A 147 -2.82 -12.13 -10.10
C THR A 147 -3.00 -13.25 -9.09
N HIS A 148 -1.88 -13.73 -8.53
CA HIS A 148 -1.90 -14.72 -7.44
C HIS A 148 -2.63 -14.25 -6.17
N ILE A 149 -2.80 -12.94 -5.97
CA ILE A 149 -3.65 -12.42 -4.90
C ILE A 149 -5.10 -12.81 -5.15
N PHE A 150 -5.58 -12.71 -6.39
CA PHE A 150 -6.96 -13.04 -6.71
C PHE A 150 -7.23 -14.53 -6.55
N ASP A 151 -6.31 -15.40 -6.99
CA ASP A 151 -6.38 -16.85 -6.72
C ASP A 151 -6.53 -17.16 -5.22
N ALA A 152 -5.82 -16.42 -4.36
CA ALA A 152 -5.90 -16.59 -2.91
C ALA A 152 -7.22 -16.04 -2.35
N ILE A 153 -7.76 -14.98 -2.92
CA ILE A 153 -9.04 -14.38 -2.52
C ILE A 153 -10.21 -15.30 -2.86
N GLU A 154 -10.21 -15.90 -4.05
CA GLU A 154 -11.21 -16.90 -4.44
C GLU A 154 -11.20 -18.08 -3.48
N LYS A 155 -10.01 -18.59 -3.11
CA LYS A 155 -9.88 -19.67 -2.11
C LYS A 155 -10.40 -19.31 -0.73
N LEU A 156 -10.40 -18.03 -0.38
CA LEU A 156 -10.89 -17.53 0.91
C LEU A 156 -12.36 -17.13 0.85
N GLU A 157 -13.00 -17.13 -0.32
CA GLU A 157 -14.39 -16.68 -0.53
C GLU A 157 -14.63 -15.25 -0.02
N VAL A 158 -13.66 -14.36 -0.21
CA VAL A 158 -13.70 -12.95 0.25
C VAL A 158 -13.71 -11.94 -0.90
N GLU A 159 -14.14 -12.34 -2.09
CA GLU A 159 -14.23 -11.52 -3.30
C GLU A 159 -15.08 -10.27 -3.08
N GLU A 160 -16.21 -10.41 -2.35
CA GLU A 160 -17.07 -9.28 -2.01
C GLU A 160 -16.34 -8.21 -1.17
N THR A 161 -15.41 -8.63 -0.32
CA THR A 161 -14.61 -7.71 0.50
C THR A 161 -13.61 -6.97 -0.38
N LEU A 162 -12.93 -7.70 -1.26
CA LEU A 162 -11.97 -7.12 -2.19
C LEU A 162 -12.61 -6.12 -3.15
N ASN A 163 -13.76 -6.46 -3.73
CA ASN A 163 -14.49 -5.61 -4.67
C ASN A 163 -14.89 -4.25 -4.09
N LYS A 164 -14.93 -4.14 -2.75
CA LYS A 164 -15.25 -2.91 -2.04
C LYS A 164 -14.01 -2.07 -1.70
N PHE A 165 -12.80 -2.56 -1.97
CA PHE A 165 -11.58 -1.78 -1.75
C PHE A 165 -11.41 -0.71 -2.82
N ARG A 166 -10.65 0.33 -2.48
CA ARG A 166 -10.22 1.29 -3.48
C ARG A 166 -9.10 0.65 -4.29
N PHE A 167 -9.18 0.72 -5.61
CA PHE A 167 -8.12 0.30 -6.51
C PHE A 167 -7.49 1.54 -7.15
N LEU A 168 -6.16 1.60 -7.15
CA LEU A 168 -5.40 2.52 -7.98
C LEU A 168 -4.41 1.68 -8.79
N ASP A 169 -4.65 1.62 -10.09
CA ASP A 169 -3.72 1.02 -11.04
C ASP A 169 -2.72 2.09 -11.46
N LEU A 170 -1.46 1.92 -11.09
CA LEU A 170 -0.38 2.87 -11.43
C LEU A 170 0.00 2.83 -12.92
N ARG A 171 -0.52 1.83 -13.65
CA ARG A 171 -0.27 1.62 -15.08
C ARG A 171 -1.36 2.25 -15.94
N ASP A 172 -2.53 2.56 -15.35
CA ASP A 172 -3.65 3.12 -16.08
C ASP A 172 -3.32 4.53 -16.58
N ARG A 173 -3.28 4.67 -17.91
CA ARG A 173 -3.03 5.94 -18.59
C ARG A 173 -4.25 6.85 -18.64
N ASN A 174 -5.45 6.30 -18.47
CA ASN A 174 -6.71 7.05 -18.53
C ASN A 174 -7.02 7.75 -17.20
N LEU A 175 -6.62 7.12 -16.08
CA LEU A 175 -6.72 7.66 -14.72
C LEU A 175 -5.34 7.66 -14.06
N PRO A 176 -4.40 8.49 -14.54
CA PRO A 176 -3.05 8.52 -14.02
C PRO A 176 -3.03 8.80 -12.51
N VAL A 177 -2.04 8.22 -11.83
CA VAL A 177 -1.84 8.38 -10.39
C VAL A 177 -0.71 9.38 -10.19
N SER A 178 -0.94 10.37 -9.33
CA SER A 178 0.09 11.32 -8.93
C SER A 178 0.88 10.75 -7.75
N LEU A 179 2.20 10.66 -7.92
CA LEU A 179 3.15 10.24 -6.91
C LEU A 179 4.06 11.41 -6.54
N SER A 180 4.12 11.74 -5.26
CA SER A 180 4.97 12.80 -4.71
C SER A 180 5.43 12.37 -3.33
N THR A 181 6.74 12.31 -3.11
CA THR A 181 7.36 11.95 -1.84
C THR A 181 8.64 12.76 -1.66
N GLU A 182 9.29 12.65 -0.51
CA GLU A 182 10.55 13.33 -0.24
C GLU A 182 11.62 12.97 -1.29
N ALA A 183 12.49 13.95 -1.61
CA ALA A 183 13.51 13.77 -2.63
C ALA A 183 14.44 12.58 -2.31
N ARG A 184 14.81 12.40 -1.04
CA ARG A 184 15.60 11.24 -0.60
C ARG A 184 14.92 9.92 -0.87
N CYS A 185 13.61 9.79 -0.63
CA CYS A 185 12.90 8.53 -0.82
C CYS A 185 12.88 8.12 -2.29
N TRP A 186 12.73 9.09 -3.20
CA TRP A 186 12.89 8.86 -4.63
C TRP A 186 14.30 8.39 -4.98
N ILE A 187 15.31 9.10 -4.52
CA ILE A 187 16.72 8.82 -4.86
C ILE A 187 17.16 7.48 -4.28
N GLU A 188 16.85 7.20 -3.02
CA GLU A 188 17.13 5.91 -2.38
C GLU A 188 16.48 4.76 -3.14
N SER A 189 15.20 4.91 -3.54
CA SER A 189 14.48 3.88 -4.29
C SER A 189 15.12 3.64 -5.67
N ILE A 190 15.52 4.70 -6.37
CA ILE A 190 16.19 4.61 -7.68
C ILE A 190 17.57 3.97 -7.55
N VAL A 191 18.40 4.47 -6.65
CA VAL A 191 19.79 4.01 -6.46
C VAL A 191 19.81 2.57 -5.98
N SER A 192 18.86 2.16 -5.12
CA SER A 192 18.84 0.80 -4.56
C SER A 192 18.63 -0.32 -5.58
N LEU A 193 18.14 -0.01 -6.78
CA LEU A 193 17.98 -0.99 -7.86
C LEU A 193 19.14 -1.04 -8.85
N LEU A 194 20.09 -0.11 -8.73
CA LEU A 194 21.25 -0.11 -9.59
C LEU A 194 22.23 -1.21 -9.14
N PRO A 195 23.02 -1.77 -10.05
CA PRO A 195 24.14 -2.65 -9.70
C PRO A 195 25.04 -2.07 -8.59
N ASN A 196 25.62 -2.95 -7.76
CA ASN A 196 26.38 -2.55 -6.57
C ASN A 196 27.53 -1.59 -6.91
N ASP A 197 28.26 -1.87 -7.99
CA ASP A 197 29.31 -1.02 -8.55
C ASP A 197 28.81 0.41 -8.81
N ILE A 198 27.63 0.55 -9.42
CA ILE A 198 27.01 1.85 -9.68
C ILE A 198 26.57 2.53 -8.37
N GLN A 199 26.04 1.77 -7.41
CA GLN A 199 25.69 2.31 -6.10
C GLN A 199 26.91 2.87 -5.36
N GLU A 200 28.03 2.15 -5.38
CA GLU A 200 29.29 2.61 -4.77
C GLU A 200 29.82 3.84 -5.47
N GLU A 201 29.74 3.88 -6.80
CA GLU A 201 30.15 5.03 -7.60
C GLU A 201 29.33 6.28 -7.25
N ILE A 202 28.01 6.17 -7.21
CA ILE A 202 27.09 7.25 -6.82
C ILE A 202 27.40 7.73 -5.40
N ARG A 203 27.69 6.82 -4.47
CA ARG A 203 28.05 7.13 -3.08
C ARG A 203 29.40 7.85 -2.99
N ASN A 204 30.43 7.34 -3.65
CA ASN A 204 31.79 7.89 -3.62
C ASN A 204 31.86 9.27 -4.29
N LYS A 205 31.07 9.48 -5.33
CA LYS A 205 30.91 10.79 -6.00
C LYS A 205 29.85 11.67 -5.30
N GLY A 206 29.21 11.16 -4.25
CA GLY A 206 28.18 11.79 -3.42
C GLY A 206 26.93 12.26 -4.18
N TRP A 207 26.67 11.72 -5.36
CA TRP A 207 25.57 12.14 -6.24
C TRP A 207 24.22 12.17 -5.50
N SER A 208 23.97 11.25 -4.58
CA SER A 208 22.70 11.16 -3.82
C SER A 208 22.32 12.46 -3.11
N THR A 209 23.20 13.03 -2.28
CA THR A 209 22.93 14.28 -1.54
C THR A 209 22.69 15.44 -2.50
N HIS A 210 23.42 15.46 -3.61
CA HIS A 210 23.28 16.54 -4.59
C HIS A 210 21.94 16.46 -5.31
N LEU A 211 21.56 15.25 -5.75
CA LEU A 211 20.27 15.02 -6.40
C LEU A 211 19.12 15.42 -5.46
N GLU A 212 19.25 15.17 -4.15
CA GLU A 212 18.25 15.52 -3.13
C GLU A 212 18.02 17.03 -3.09
N ILE A 213 19.11 17.80 -2.92
CA ILE A 213 19.05 19.26 -2.84
C ILE A 213 18.57 19.87 -4.18
N SER A 214 19.14 19.41 -5.29
CA SER A 214 18.80 19.92 -6.63
C SER A 214 17.33 19.68 -6.99
N ALA A 215 16.80 18.48 -6.68
CA ALA A 215 15.39 18.16 -6.92
C ALA A 215 14.46 18.96 -6.00
N TYR A 216 14.83 19.17 -4.74
CA TYR A 216 14.06 20.00 -3.82
C TYR A 216 13.98 21.45 -4.29
N GLU A 217 15.12 22.05 -4.64
CA GLU A 217 15.16 23.44 -5.14
C GLU A 217 14.44 23.60 -6.48
N HIS A 218 14.52 22.60 -7.38
CA HIS A 218 13.72 22.58 -8.60
C HIS A 218 12.22 22.57 -8.29
N ALA A 219 11.76 21.70 -7.39
CA ALA A 219 10.36 21.66 -6.98
C ALA A 219 9.92 22.99 -6.34
N LYS A 220 10.76 23.57 -5.48
CA LYS A 220 10.52 24.85 -4.81
C LYS A 220 10.39 26.00 -5.80
N SER A 221 11.28 26.09 -6.79
CA SER A 221 11.24 27.12 -7.84
C SER A 221 9.94 27.09 -8.66
N ARG A 222 9.26 25.93 -8.70
CA ARG A 222 8.01 25.71 -9.42
C ARG A 222 6.78 25.74 -8.51
N ASN A 223 6.93 26.01 -7.21
CA ASN A 223 5.88 25.90 -6.20
C ASN A 223 5.22 24.51 -6.17
N GLN A 224 6.02 23.46 -6.33
CA GLN A 224 5.60 22.05 -6.36
C GLN A 224 6.08 21.25 -5.14
N VAL A 225 6.43 21.94 -4.05
CA VAL A 225 6.71 21.30 -2.76
C VAL A 225 5.40 21.21 -2.00
N PHE A 226 4.99 19.98 -1.67
CA PHE A 226 3.78 19.69 -0.92
C PHE A 226 4.14 18.99 0.41
N GLY A 227 3.15 18.68 1.24
CA GLY A 227 3.36 17.92 2.49
C GLY A 227 3.63 18.80 3.72
N SER A 228 4.11 18.16 4.79
CA SER A 228 4.43 18.85 6.06
C SER A 228 5.86 19.39 6.04
N SER A 229 6.18 20.30 6.95
CA SER A 229 7.55 20.82 7.12
C SER A 229 8.59 19.71 7.35
N ASN A 230 8.17 18.61 7.96
CA ASN A 230 9.04 17.49 8.32
C ASN A 230 9.10 16.41 7.22
N PHE A 231 8.28 16.53 6.17
CA PHE A 231 8.25 15.60 5.05
C PHE A 231 7.82 16.33 3.76
N PRO A 232 8.72 17.14 3.17
CA PRO A 232 8.42 17.90 1.98
C PRO A 232 8.39 16.99 0.74
N CYS A 233 7.18 16.74 0.23
CA CYS A 233 6.95 15.93 -0.95
C CYS A 233 7.31 16.70 -2.23
N VAL A 234 8.06 16.06 -3.12
CA VAL A 234 8.39 16.54 -4.46
C VAL A 234 7.90 15.54 -5.53
N PRO A 235 7.49 16.03 -6.71
CA PRO A 235 7.10 15.16 -7.81
C PRO A 235 8.31 14.52 -8.49
N PHE A 236 8.12 13.36 -9.14
CA PHE A 236 9.16 12.69 -9.93
C PHE A 236 9.79 13.59 -11.00
N LEU A 237 9.02 14.55 -11.55
CA LEU A 237 9.53 15.51 -12.53
C LEU A 237 10.77 16.25 -12.03
N SER A 238 10.81 16.64 -10.75
CA SER A 238 11.95 17.36 -10.19
C SER A 238 13.18 16.47 -10.04
N ILE A 239 12.97 15.20 -9.71
CA ILE A 239 14.04 14.19 -9.66
C ILE A 239 14.63 13.98 -11.05
N LYS A 240 13.75 13.80 -12.06
CA LYS A 240 14.13 13.66 -13.46
C LYS A 240 14.98 14.85 -13.92
N SER A 241 14.51 16.08 -13.70
CA SER A 241 15.24 17.29 -14.07
C SER A 241 16.61 17.38 -13.39
N ALA A 242 16.68 17.06 -12.10
CA ALA A 242 17.94 17.08 -11.35
C ALA A 242 18.97 16.09 -11.93
N ILE A 243 18.54 14.87 -12.29
CA ILE A 243 19.42 13.85 -12.88
C ILE A 243 19.95 14.29 -14.25
N TYR A 244 19.07 14.75 -15.15
CA TYR A 244 19.50 15.23 -16.48
C TYR A 244 20.45 16.43 -16.39
N GLN A 245 20.18 17.36 -15.47
CA GLN A 245 21.04 18.51 -15.24
C GLN A 245 22.44 18.09 -14.79
N LEU A 246 22.52 17.11 -13.89
CA LEU A 246 23.78 16.66 -13.31
C LEU A 246 24.62 15.88 -14.33
N ILE A 247 23.98 15.03 -15.14
CA ILE A 247 24.65 14.29 -16.23
C ILE A 247 25.14 15.26 -17.32
N SER A 248 24.37 16.30 -17.65
CA SER A 248 24.80 17.30 -18.65
C SER A 248 25.95 18.21 -18.17
N GLY A 249 26.38 18.08 -16.91
CA GLY A 249 27.47 18.89 -16.33
C GLY A 249 27.12 20.37 -16.13
N ALA A 250 25.84 20.73 -16.27
CA ALA A 250 25.36 22.10 -16.14
C ALA A 250 25.11 22.45 -14.65
N TYR A 251 26.17 22.79 -13.91
CA TYR A 251 26.08 23.15 -12.49
C TYR A 251 26.66 24.55 -12.20
N PRO A 252 26.04 25.38 -11.34
CA PRO A 252 24.76 25.16 -10.65
C PRO A 252 23.54 25.30 -11.58
N PRO A 253 22.42 24.59 -11.31
CA PRO A 253 21.20 24.77 -12.07
C PRO A 253 20.66 26.20 -11.91
N LEU A 254 20.02 26.74 -12.95
CA LEU A 254 19.45 28.09 -12.95
C LEU A 254 18.39 28.31 -11.86
N TRP A 255 17.75 27.23 -11.39
CA TRP A 255 16.73 27.27 -10.34
C TRP A 255 17.30 27.21 -8.92
N MET A 256 18.61 27.01 -8.75
CA MET A 256 19.23 26.85 -7.44
C MET A 256 19.65 28.22 -6.87
N GLN A 257 19.18 28.55 -5.67
CA GLN A 257 19.49 29.82 -5.02
C GLN A 257 20.95 29.84 -4.50
N PRO A 258 21.63 31.01 -4.47
CA PRO A 258 22.99 31.14 -3.92
C PRO A 258 23.10 30.85 -2.41
N SER A 259 21.98 30.80 -1.69
CA SER A 259 21.93 30.46 -0.26
C SER A 259 21.85 28.94 -0.03
N SER A 260 21.22 28.18 -0.93
CA SER A 260 21.16 26.71 -0.89
C SER A 260 22.46 26.07 -1.40
N SER A 261 23.30 26.82 -2.11
CA SER A 261 24.69 26.44 -2.39
C SER A 261 25.63 26.62 -1.18
N GLY A 262 25.16 27.13 -0.03
CA GLY A 262 25.95 27.20 1.20
C GLY A 262 26.09 25.85 1.92
N GLU A 263 25.14 24.94 1.72
CA GLU A 263 25.20 23.54 2.21
C GLU A 263 26.06 22.64 1.29
N ILE A 264 26.32 23.10 0.07
CA ILE A 264 27.19 22.43 -0.91
C ILE A 264 28.54 23.16 -0.86
N SER A 265 29.61 22.48 -0.43
CA SER A 265 30.91 23.15 -0.29
C SER A 265 31.33 23.81 -1.61
N LYS A 266 32.00 24.98 -1.58
CA LYS A 266 32.52 25.65 -2.79
C LYS A 266 33.49 24.78 -3.62
N VAL A 267 33.93 23.64 -3.09
CA VAL A 267 34.78 22.63 -3.73
C VAL A 267 33.97 21.68 -4.64
N ASP A 268 32.64 21.66 -4.55
CA ASP A 268 31.72 20.72 -5.23
C ASP A 268 31.23 21.14 -6.63
N ILE A 269 31.72 22.25 -7.20
CA ILE A 269 31.17 22.87 -8.42
C ILE A 269 31.36 21.99 -9.68
N ARG A 270 32.24 20.97 -9.63
CA ARG A 270 32.37 19.94 -10.66
C ARG A 270 32.57 18.57 -10.02
N ARG A 271 31.48 17.95 -9.59
CA ARG A 271 31.53 16.55 -9.18
C ARG A 271 31.95 15.69 -10.37
N PRO A 272 32.77 14.64 -10.14
CA PRO A 272 33.16 13.75 -11.21
C PRO A 272 31.92 13.17 -11.89
N PRO A 273 31.88 13.16 -13.24
CA PRO A 273 30.79 12.53 -13.98
C PRO A 273 30.75 11.04 -13.64
N LEU A 274 29.60 10.40 -13.79
CA LEU A 274 29.52 8.95 -13.69
C LEU A 274 30.26 8.32 -14.89
N GLU A 275 30.65 7.07 -14.76
CA GLU A 275 31.10 6.28 -15.89
C GLU A 275 29.96 6.17 -16.91
N LYS A 276 30.30 6.21 -18.20
CA LYS A 276 29.30 6.28 -19.27
C LYS A 276 28.30 5.10 -19.23
N SER A 277 28.77 3.91 -18.86
CA SER A 277 27.94 2.71 -18.63
C SER A 277 26.95 2.90 -17.46
N SER A 278 27.39 3.52 -16.38
CA SER A 278 26.58 3.86 -15.21
C SER A 278 25.52 4.91 -15.55
N GLU A 279 25.89 5.93 -16.32
CA GLU A 279 24.97 6.96 -16.84
C GLU A 279 23.88 6.36 -17.72
N GLU A 280 24.25 5.50 -18.68
CA GLU A 280 23.31 4.83 -19.57
C GLU A 280 22.31 3.95 -18.80
N THR A 281 22.79 3.23 -17.78
CA THR A 281 21.96 2.39 -16.91
C THR A 281 20.97 3.24 -16.10
N LEU A 282 21.44 4.33 -15.50
CA LEU A 282 20.59 5.25 -14.74
C LEU A 282 19.54 5.91 -15.66
N LEU A 283 19.95 6.43 -16.81
CA LEU A 283 19.05 7.08 -17.77
C LEU A 283 18.00 6.13 -18.33
N TYR A 284 18.36 4.86 -18.54
CA TYR A 284 17.40 3.83 -18.95
C TYR A 284 16.29 3.65 -17.91
N LEU A 285 16.66 3.56 -16.63
CA LEU A 285 15.69 3.46 -15.53
C LEU A 285 14.81 4.72 -15.42
N ILE A 286 15.39 5.92 -15.52
CA ILE A 286 14.64 7.18 -15.49
C ILE A 286 13.66 7.27 -16.66
N LYS A 287 14.05 6.87 -17.86
CA LYS A 287 13.16 6.83 -19.03
C LYS A 287 12.02 5.83 -18.84
N LYS A 288 12.28 4.67 -18.25
CA LYS A 288 11.21 3.71 -17.89
C LYS A 288 10.20 4.31 -16.91
N LEU A 289 10.67 5.03 -15.88
CA LEU A 289 9.81 5.71 -14.91
C LEU A 289 9.03 6.87 -15.55
N GLU A 290 9.65 7.64 -16.44
CA GLU A 290 8.98 8.72 -17.17
C GLU A 290 7.80 8.21 -18.01
N ASN A 291 7.97 7.06 -18.68
CA ASN A 291 6.94 6.44 -19.50
C ASN A 291 5.66 6.05 -18.73
N ARG A 292 5.70 6.06 -17.38
CA ARG A 292 4.56 5.77 -16.50
C ARG A 292 3.71 7.01 -16.19
N GLN A 293 4.18 8.22 -16.52
CA GLN A 293 3.38 9.46 -16.52
C GLN A 293 2.68 9.84 -15.19
N PHE A 294 3.41 9.85 -14.06
CA PHE A 294 2.86 10.17 -12.71
C PHE A 294 2.43 11.64 -12.46
N HIS A 295 2.21 12.44 -13.50
CA HIS A 295 2.37 13.90 -13.43
C HIS A 295 1.08 14.60 -12.97
N THR A 296 -0.07 14.02 -13.27
CA THR A 296 -1.38 14.59 -12.99
C THR A 296 -2.36 13.46 -12.71
N GLY A 297 -3.18 13.57 -11.67
CA GLY A 297 -4.28 12.64 -11.45
C GLY A 297 -4.53 12.33 -9.98
N ILE A 298 -4.97 11.12 -9.65
CA ILE A 298 -5.36 10.78 -8.27
C ILE A 298 -4.11 10.78 -7.40
N SER A 299 -4.09 11.63 -6.37
CA SER A 299 -2.97 11.69 -5.42
C SER A 299 -2.91 10.39 -4.60
N CYS A 300 -1.87 9.59 -4.86
CA CYS A 300 -1.60 8.39 -4.06
C CYS A 300 -1.36 8.79 -2.61
N GLU A 301 -0.63 9.89 -2.38
CA GLU A 301 -0.37 10.48 -1.07
C GLU A 301 -1.65 10.72 -0.24
N HIS A 302 -2.72 11.22 -0.87
CA HIS A 302 -3.98 11.50 -0.18
C HIS A 302 -4.76 10.21 0.13
N GLU A 303 -4.82 9.27 -0.82
CA GLU A 303 -5.45 7.96 -0.59
C GLU A 303 -4.62 7.09 0.37
N SER A 304 -3.31 7.36 0.47
CA SER A 304 -2.34 6.63 1.27
C SER A 304 -2.28 7.03 2.75
N ARG A 305 -3.11 7.99 3.18
CA ARG A 305 -3.07 8.50 4.55
C ARG A 305 -3.88 7.68 5.58
N TRP A 306 -4.98 7.04 5.15
CA TRP A 306 -6.00 6.53 6.08
C TRP A 306 -6.39 5.05 5.87
N ARG A 307 -5.67 4.34 5.01
CA ARG A 307 -6.04 3.00 4.54
C ARG A 307 -4.93 2.01 4.89
N PRO A 308 -5.21 0.72 5.04
CA PRO A 308 -4.24 -0.35 4.85
C PRO A 308 -4.03 -0.59 3.37
N TYR A 309 -2.85 -1.09 3.00
CA TYR A 309 -2.45 -1.17 1.61
C TYR A 309 -2.04 -2.58 1.22
N VAL A 310 -2.50 -2.99 0.05
CA VAL A 310 -1.91 -4.09 -0.70
C VAL A 310 -1.13 -3.47 -1.85
N VAL A 311 0.17 -3.73 -1.91
CA VAL A 311 1.03 -3.27 -3.00
C VAL A 311 1.41 -4.47 -3.84
N LEU A 312 0.85 -4.52 -5.05
CA LEU A 312 1.13 -5.52 -6.07
C LEU A 312 2.19 -4.95 -7.02
N PHE A 313 3.38 -5.56 -7.10
CA PHE A 313 4.44 -5.08 -7.98
C PHE A 313 5.20 -6.18 -8.72
N SER A 314 5.60 -5.91 -9.97
CA SER A 314 6.38 -6.88 -10.76
C SER A 314 7.87 -6.81 -10.48
N ARG A 315 8.46 -7.93 -10.04
CA ARG A 315 9.91 -8.03 -9.82
C ARG A 315 10.73 -7.98 -11.11
N ASN A 316 10.08 -8.36 -12.21
CA ASN A 316 10.74 -8.39 -13.51
C ASN A 316 10.71 -7.01 -14.21
N ASP A 317 10.25 -5.94 -13.53
CA ASP A 317 10.36 -4.58 -14.03
C ASP A 317 10.98 -3.63 -12.99
N PRO A 318 12.21 -3.13 -13.23
CA PRO A 318 12.87 -2.20 -12.33
C PRO A 318 12.06 -0.94 -12.00
N ALA A 319 11.24 -0.43 -12.94
CA ALA A 319 10.40 0.72 -12.64
C ALA A 319 9.32 0.39 -11.59
N SER A 320 8.69 -0.78 -11.70
CA SER A 320 7.71 -1.25 -10.71
C SER A 320 8.32 -1.39 -9.31
N GLU A 321 9.58 -1.84 -9.21
CA GLU A 321 10.28 -1.93 -7.93
C GLU A 321 10.62 -0.56 -7.33
N VAL A 322 11.04 0.43 -8.14
CA VAL A 322 11.25 1.81 -7.64
C VAL A 322 9.93 2.34 -7.08
N LEU A 323 8.82 2.08 -7.77
CA LEU A 323 7.50 2.53 -7.33
C LEU A 323 7.08 1.86 -6.02
N ALA A 324 7.39 0.58 -5.82
CA ALA A 324 7.16 -0.09 -4.54
C ALA A 324 7.96 0.57 -3.40
N GLY A 325 9.21 0.95 -3.64
CA GLY A 325 10.06 1.70 -2.70
C GLY A 325 9.54 3.12 -2.41
N VAL A 326 9.06 3.81 -3.43
CA VAL A 326 8.43 5.14 -3.29
C VAL A 326 7.13 5.03 -2.51
N ILE A 327 6.32 4.02 -2.80
CA ILE A 327 5.06 3.77 -2.08
C ILE A 327 5.34 3.53 -0.60
N HIS A 328 6.40 2.79 -0.25
CA HIS A 328 6.82 2.58 1.14
C HIS A 328 7.00 3.89 1.92
N SER A 329 7.54 4.95 1.30
CA SER A 329 7.75 6.22 2.01
C SER A 329 6.46 6.82 2.58
N TYR A 330 5.30 6.53 1.99
CA TYR A 330 4.01 6.98 2.53
C TYR A 330 3.65 6.34 3.87
N PHE A 331 4.21 5.16 4.18
CA PHE A 331 3.91 4.37 5.36
C PHE A 331 4.87 4.66 6.50
N SER A 332 6.17 4.69 6.20
CA SER A 332 7.21 4.84 7.21
C SER A 332 7.18 6.20 7.91
N TRP A 333 6.74 7.25 7.20
CA TRP A 333 6.88 8.63 7.67
C TRP A 333 5.60 9.29 8.15
N LYS A 334 4.42 8.81 7.76
CA LYS A 334 3.17 9.56 7.96
C LYS A 334 2.27 9.06 9.09
N GLN A 335 2.48 7.84 9.55
CA GLN A 335 1.65 7.25 10.60
C GLN A 335 2.43 7.16 11.90
N ASP A 336 1.83 7.67 12.98
CA ASP A 336 2.35 7.47 14.33
C ASP A 336 2.62 5.99 14.55
N ARG A 337 3.71 5.68 15.27
CA ARG A 337 4.12 4.30 15.57
C ARG A 337 2.94 3.44 16.01
N ASP A 338 2.13 3.97 16.93
CA ASP A 338 1.02 3.26 17.57
C ASP A 338 -0.23 3.13 16.67
N HIS A 339 -0.28 3.86 15.55
CA HIS A 339 -1.42 3.90 14.61
C HIS A 339 -1.09 3.38 13.21
N ARG A 340 0.03 2.67 13.04
CA ARG A 340 0.45 2.14 11.74
C ARG A 340 -0.59 1.16 11.16
N SER A 341 -1.02 1.42 9.94
CA SER A 341 -1.88 0.55 9.14
C SER A 341 -1.13 -0.74 8.80
N PRO A 342 -1.81 -1.91 8.78
CA PRO A 342 -1.20 -3.11 8.24
C PRO A 342 -0.95 -2.96 6.75
N THR A 343 0.16 -3.53 6.29
CA THR A 343 0.59 -3.46 4.90
C THR A 343 0.95 -4.84 4.39
N LEU A 344 0.48 -5.16 3.19
CA LEU A 344 0.80 -6.39 2.48
C LEU A 344 1.51 -6.05 1.17
N TYR A 345 2.79 -6.41 1.07
CA TYR A 345 3.58 -6.33 -0.16
C TYR A 345 3.61 -7.68 -0.86
N VAL A 346 3.14 -7.73 -2.09
CA VAL A 346 3.14 -8.96 -2.91
C VAL A 346 3.75 -8.66 -4.25
N SER A 347 4.52 -9.62 -4.76
CA SER A 347 5.18 -9.44 -6.05
C SER A 347 5.14 -10.67 -6.93
N ASP A 348 5.00 -10.44 -8.24
CA ASP A 348 5.05 -11.42 -9.32
C ASP A 348 6.47 -11.54 -9.88
N GLY A 349 7.03 -12.76 -9.94
CA GLY A 349 8.33 -13.02 -10.57
C GLY A 349 9.15 -14.19 -9.98
N ALA A 350 10.08 -14.72 -10.76
CA ALA A 350 10.88 -15.92 -10.47
C ALA A 350 12.38 -15.62 -10.48
N VAL A 351 12.83 -14.70 -9.61
CA VAL A 351 14.27 -14.46 -9.36
C VAL A 351 14.47 -14.17 -7.87
N PRO A 352 15.47 -14.77 -7.21
CA PRO A 352 15.80 -14.46 -5.83
C PRO A 352 16.47 -13.06 -5.76
N TYR A 353 15.72 -12.08 -5.27
CA TYR A 353 16.22 -10.76 -4.89
C TYR A 353 15.52 -10.36 -3.58
N ALA A 354 16.31 -9.81 -2.66
CA ALA A 354 15.86 -9.29 -1.39
C ALA A 354 15.59 -7.78 -1.54
N PRO A 355 14.34 -7.35 -1.77
CA PRO A 355 14.05 -5.94 -1.86
C PRO A 355 14.35 -5.27 -0.52
N LYS A 356 14.76 -4.00 -0.54
CA LYS A 356 14.87 -3.16 0.68
C LYS A 356 13.54 -3.04 1.45
N LEU A 357 12.43 -3.50 0.86
CA LEU A 357 11.17 -3.76 1.56
C LEU A 357 11.33 -4.75 2.74
N LEU A 358 12.34 -5.62 2.78
CA LEU A 358 12.61 -6.42 3.99
C LEU A 358 13.14 -5.58 5.17
N GLY A 359 13.59 -4.36 4.90
CA GLY A 359 13.89 -3.34 5.90
C GLY A 359 12.67 -2.55 6.36
N LEU A 360 11.47 -2.91 5.89
CA LEU A 360 10.22 -2.32 6.37
C LEU A 360 10.13 -2.52 7.88
N GLY A 361 9.79 -1.48 8.62
CA GLY A 361 9.53 -1.61 10.05
C GLY A 361 8.33 -2.51 10.33
N GLY A 362 7.94 -2.59 11.59
CA GLY A 362 6.76 -3.33 12.01
C GLY A 362 5.46 -2.95 11.30
N HIS A 363 4.45 -3.81 11.44
CA HIS A 363 3.15 -3.75 10.76
C HIS A 363 3.17 -4.03 9.24
N THR A 364 4.17 -4.80 8.80
CA THR A 364 4.35 -5.18 7.39
C THR A 364 4.36 -6.69 7.23
N VAL A 365 3.64 -7.18 6.23
CA VAL A 365 3.73 -8.55 5.72
C VAL A 365 4.21 -8.52 4.28
N ILE A 366 5.12 -9.43 3.95
CA ILE A 366 5.73 -9.54 2.63
C ILE A 366 5.53 -10.96 2.11
N ALA A 367 4.89 -11.10 0.96
CA ALA A 367 4.84 -12.33 0.18
C ALA A 367 5.49 -12.08 -1.18
N ASN A 368 6.82 -12.12 -1.17
CA ASN A 368 7.67 -11.82 -2.31
C ASN A 368 8.45 -13.04 -2.78
N GLY A 369 7.99 -14.26 -2.50
CA GLY A 369 8.56 -15.51 -3.00
C GLY A 369 10.08 -15.62 -2.93
N ILE A 370 10.70 -14.96 -1.96
CA ILE A 370 12.13 -15.01 -1.72
C ILE A 370 12.45 -16.36 -1.07
N THR A 371 13.59 -16.94 -1.37
CA THR A 371 14.02 -18.22 -0.77
C THR A 371 14.75 -17.99 0.55
N GLU A 372 15.57 -16.95 0.61
CA GLU A 372 16.41 -16.61 1.75
C GLU A 372 16.43 -15.10 1.96
N ILE A 373 16.33 -14.69 3.24
CA ILE A 373 16.48 -13.29 3.62
C ILE A 373 17.97 -13.07 3.90
N PRO A 374 18.62 -12.04 3.32
CA PRO A 374 20.02 -11.79 3.59
C PRO A 374 20.25 -11.41 5.04
N ASP A 375 21.41 -11.77 5.57
CA ASP A 375 21.74 -11.58 6.99
C ASP A 375 22.01 -10.11 7.36
N GLY A 376 22.16 -9.22 6.37
CA GLY A 376 22.34 -7.78 6.60
C GLY A 376 23.78 -7.36 6.86
N ASP A 377 24.74 -8.28 6.73
CA ASP A 377 26.17 -8.08 6.97
C ASP A 377 27.00 -8.03 5.67
N GLY A 378 26.39 -8.32 4.52
CA GLY A 378 27.03 -8.25 3.22
C GLY A 378 27.16 -6.82 2.65
N LEU A 379 28.09 -6.63 1.72
CA LEU A 379 28.24 -5.37 0.98
C LEU A 379 26.95 -5.08 0.17
N GLY A 380 26.30 -3.96 0.49
CA GLY A 380 25.02 -3.56 -0.14
C GLY A 380 23.78 -4.13 0.55
N GLU A 381 23.93 -4.98 1.58
CA GLU A 381 22.82 -5.47 2.38
C GLU A 381 22.35 -4.43 3.40
N PHE A 382 21.07 -4.46 3.72
CA PHE A 382 20.46 -3.54 4.66
C PHE A 382 20.37 -4.17 6.05
N TYR A 383 20.94 -3.53 7.06
CA TYR A 383 20.95 -4.03 8.44
C TYR A 383 19.54 -4.37 8.97
N GLY A 384 18.50 -3.65 8.53
CA GLY A 384 17.13 -3.91 8.96
C GLY A 384 16.57 -5.28 8.58
N TYR A 385 17.24 -6.04 7.69
CA TYR A 385 16.86 -7.42 7.37
C TYR A 385 16.94 -8.35 8.60
N LYS A 386 17.82 -8.05 9.56
CA LYS A 386 17.96 -8.81 10.82
C LYS A 386 16.69 -8.85 11.66
N ASN A 387 15.81 -7.87 11.48
CA ASN A 387 14.57 -7.78 12.24
C ASN A 387 13.40 -8.53 11.58
N SER A 388 13.61 -9.11 10.40
CA SER A 388 12.56 -9.80 9.65
C SER A 388 12.25 -11.18 10.20
N LEU A 389 10.96 -11.50 10.29
CA LEU A 389 10.47 -12.79 10.74
C LEU A 389 10.30 -13.69 9.51
N LYS A 390 11.27 -14.60 9.30
CA LYS A 390 11.27 -15.54 8.18
C LYS A 390 10.29 -16.67 8.40
N VAL A 391 9.26 -16.74 7.57
CA VAL A 391 8.24 -17.81 7.59
C VAL A 391 8.31 -18.60 6.28
N SER A 392 8.60 -19.89 6.37
CA SER A 392 8.67 -20.76 5.19
C SER A 392 7.29 -21.30 4.82
N SER A 393 6.77 -20.89 3.67
CA SER A 393 5.51 -21.42 3.13
C SER A 393 5.78 -22.59 2.19
N LEU A 394 5.31 -23.76 2.61
CA LEU A 394 5.45 -25.03 1.89
C LEU A 394 4.11 -25.43 1.27
N SER A 395 4.13 -26.41 0.36
CA SER A 395 2.91 -26.94 -0.25
C SER A 395 1.97 -27.62 0.75
N ASN A 396 2.51 -28.13 1.85
CA ASN A 396 1.79 -28.90 2.87
C ASN A 396 1.60 -28.13 4.19
N GLY A 397 2.05 -26.88 4.30
CA GLY A 397 2.05 -26.20 5.59
C GLY A 397 2.88 -24.92 5.66
N ILE A 398 2.97 -24.38 6.87
CA ILE A 398 3.77 -23.20 7.20
C ILE A 398 4.80 -23.62 8.25
N GLN A 399 6.03 -23.13 8.14
CA GLN A 399 7.08 -23.38 9.11
C GLN A 399 7.69 -22.07 9.62
N PHE A 400 7.81 -21.94 10.94
CA PHE A 400 8.43 -20.80 11.61
C PHE A 400 9.23 -21.28 12.82
N MET A 401 10.46 -20.78 12.99
CA MET A 401 11.38 -21.14 14.09
C MET A 401 11.48 -22.67 14.33
N GLY A 402 11.53 -23.46 13.26
CA GLY A 402 11.64 -24.93 13.32
C GLY A 402 10.32 -25.67 13.58
N LYS A 403 9.25 -24.99 13.99
CA LYS A 403 7.91 -25.57 14.15
C LYS A 403 7.19 -25.57 12.79
N HIS A 404 6.70 -26.74 12.36
CA HIS A 404 5.90 -26.91 11.16
C HIS A 404 4.43 -27.17 11.54
N VAL A 405 3.51 -26.50 10.85
CA VAL A 405 2.08 -26.72 10.99
C VAL A 405 1.49 -26.99 9.61
N SER A 406 0.85 -28.15 9.47
CA SER A 406 0.22 -28.55 8.21
C SER A 406 -1.05 -27.76 7.93
N LEU A 407 -1.19 -27.31 6.69
CA LEU A 407 -2.44 -26.73 6.18
C LEU A 407 -3.25 -27.87 5.56
N LYS A 408 -4.47 -28.10 6.06
CA LYS A 408 -5.38 -29.12 5.54
C LYS A 408 -6.12 -28.64 4.30
#